data_AF-A0A7V2RIA4-F1
#
_entry.id   AF-A0A7V2RIA4-F1
#
_cell.length_a   1.000
_cell.length_b   1.000
_cell.length_c   1.000
_cell.angle_alpha   90.00
_cell.angle_beta   90.00
_cell.angle_gamma   90.00
#
_symmetry.space_group_name_H-M   'P 1'
#
loop_
_entity.id
_entity.type
_entity.pdbx_description
1 polymer ?
#
loop_
_entity_poly.entity_id
_entity_poly.type
_entity_poly.pdbx_seq_one_letter_code
_entity_poly.pdbx_strand_id
1 'polypeptide(L)'
;MFQVQNKPIHSDYYKYPSSDGEPMAETTLHFKWIVKIKLNIDKLTEGKDIFVAGDLLWYPVKGQVRICKAPDVMVAIGRPKGDRLSYLQWHEEGVAPQVVFEVLSKSNRRRRNKENLLDFYFKYGVEEFYSYDPIRNIFVVYTRQDDKFAQFEGLRNWKSRLLGIRFEWTEETLEIYHPDGERFKSFEELDREKRHLIIEHEALKEKSLEEHFKMVQAERIADLAKERAESEKKKAELAQQKVETERQKAEAAQQKAEAERQKAEAARQKAEAERQKAEAAQQKAEAERQKAEAARQKAEAERQKAEAARQKAEAERQKAEAADRLNQLLLKKLKDLGIDPDAV
;
A
#
# COMPACT_ATOMS: atom_id res chain seq x y z
N MET A 1 37.74 5.43 -8.16
CA MET A 1 39.16 5.83 -8.18
C MET A 1 39.86 5.06 -7.07
N PHE A 2 40.39 3.87 -7.36
CA PHE A 2 41.11 3.07 -6.36
C PHE A 2 42.51 3.67 -6.21
N GLN A 3 42.82 4.20 -5.04
CA GLN A 3 44.20 4.56 -4.69
C GLN A 3 44.99 3.26 -4.58
N VAL A 4 45.80 2.97 -5.59
CA VAL A 4 46.90 2.00 -5.47
C VAL A 4 47.89 2.63 -4.49
N GLN A 5 47.89 2.16 -3.25
CA GLN A 5 48.96 2.49 -2.32
C GLN A 5 50.25 1.83 -2.83
N ASN A 6 51.04 2.57 -3.58
CA ASN A 6 52.42 2.20 -3.90
C ASN A 6 53.22 2.21 -2.59
N LYS A 7 53.26 1.07 -1.90
CA LYS A 7 54.29 0.84 -0.87
C LYS A 7 55.65 0.89 -1.56
N PRO A 8 56.63 1.63 -1.01
CA PRO A 8 57.97 1.67 -1.58
C PRO A 8 58.56 0.26 -1.62
N ILE A 9 59.08 -0.15 -2.79
CA ILE A 9 59.80 -1.42 -2.94
C ILE A 9 61.02 -1.33 -2.03
N HIS A 10 61.06 -2.19 -0.99
CA HIS A 10 62.19 -2.23 -0.06
C HIS A 10 63.50 -2.46 -0.83
N SER A 11 64.55 -1.69 -0.51
CA SER A 11 65.88 -1.81 -1.14
C SER A 11 66.47 -3.22 -1.08
N ASP A 12 66.01 -4.05 -0.14
CA ASP A 12 66.40 -5.44 0.00
C ASP A 12 66.04 -6.28 -1.23
N TYR A 13 64.98 -5.95 -1.99
CA TYR A 13 64.57 -6.71 -3.18
C TYR A 13 65.62 -6.72 -4.30
N TYR A 14 66.51 -5.73 -4.39
CA TYR A 14 67.62 -5.77 -5.36
C TYR A 14 68.69 -6.82 -5.03
N LYS A 15 68.73 -7.29 -3.77
CA LYS A 15 69.68 -8.32 -3.31
C LYS A 15 69.09 -9.73 -3.39
N TYR A 16 67.75 -9.88 -3.43
CA TYR A 16 67.07 -11.17 -3.52
C TYR A 16 66.31 -11.25 -4.84
N PRO A 17 66.85 -11.98 -5.85
CA PRO A 17 66.20 -12.14 -7.14
C PRO A 17 64.76 -12.68 -7.02
N SER A 18 63.88 -12.24 -7.91
CA SER A 18 62.52 -12.75 -8.04
C SER A 18 62.38 -13.88 -9.08
N SER A 19 63.49 -14.27 -9.71
CA SER A 19 63.53 -15.36 -10.70
C SER A 19 64.88 -16.09 -10.61
N ASP A 20 64.85 -17.39 -10.86
CA ASP A 20 66.02 -18.27 -11.02
C ASP A 20 66.41 -18.47 -12.49
N GLY A 21 65.69 -17.85 -13.43
CA GLY A 21 65.90 -17.96 -14.87
C GLY A 21 65.25 -19.20 -15.51
N GLU A 22 64.62 -20.07 -14.72
CA GLU A 22 63.88 -21.24 -15.22
C GLU A 22 62.43 -20.84 -15.57
N PRO A 23 61.76 -21.58 -16.47
CA PRO A 23 60.35 -21.35 -16.73
C PRO A 23 59.50 -21.81 -15.54
N MET A 24 58.45 -21.04 -15.22
CA MET A 24 57.48 -21.36 -14.16
C MET A 24 56.87 -22.76 -14.26
N ALA A 25 56.74 -23.31 -15.48
CA ALA A 25 56.35 -24.69 -15.66
C ALA A 25 56.99 -25.30 -16.90
N GLU A 26 57.48 -26.54 -16.78
CA GLU A 26 58.08 -27.26 -17.92
C GLU A 26 57.06 -27.74 -18.97
N THR A 27 55.79 -27.97 -18.60
CA THR A 27 54.77 -28.52 -19.50
C THR A 27 53.39 -27.92 -19.24
N THR A 28 52.48 -28.03 -20.21
CA THR A 28 51.08 -27.58 -20.04
C THR A 28 50.34 -28.36 -18.96
N LEU A 29 50.61 -29.67 -18.81
CA LEU A 29 50.03 -30.48 -17.73
C LEU A 29 50.55 -30.04 -16.36
N HIS A 30 51.85 -29.77 -16.25
CA HIS A 30 52.45 -29.21 -15.03
C HIS A 30 51.77 -27.90 -14.63
N PHE A 31 51.69 -26.95 -15.57
CA PHE A 31 51.03 -25.66 -15.34
C PHE A 31 49.57 -25.80 -14.93
N LYS A 32 48.80 -26.67 -15.60
CA LYS A 32 47.38 -26.93 -15.27
C LYS A 32 47.20 -27.38 -13.81
N TRP A 33 48.10 -28.21 -13.31
CA TRP A 33 48.06 -28.68 -11.92
C TRP A 33 48.41 -27.58 -10.92
N ILE A 34 49.46 -26.79 -11.18
CA ILE A 34 49.82 -25.63 -10.35
C ILE A 34 48.63 -24.68 -10.24
N VAL A 35 48.05 -24.29 -11.38
CA VAL A 35 46.90 -23.38 -11.41
C VAL A 35 45.70 -23.97 -10.69
N LYS A 36 45.37 -25.25 -10.93
CA LYS A 36 44.27 -25.94 -10.25
C LYS A 36 44.45 -25.90 -8.73
N ILE A 37 45.61 -26.27 -8.21
CA ILE A 37 45.88 -26.29 -6.77
C ILE A 37 45.83 -24.86 -6.21
N LYS A 38 46.59 -23.93 -6.81
CA LYS A 38 46.69 -22.54 -6.36
C LYS A 38 45.31 -21.87 -6.29
N LEU A 39 44.53 -21.92 -7.37
CA LEU A 39 43.24 -21.23 -7.44
C LEU A 39 42.19 -21.81 -6.50
N ASN A 40 42.16 -23.13 -6.32
CA ASN A 40 41.24 -23.74 -5.37
C ASN A 40 41.64 -23.43 -3.93
N ILE A 41 42.93 -23.43 -3.58
CA ILE A 41 43.35 -23.02 -2.23
C ILE A 41 43.07 -21.53 -2.02
N ASP A 42 43.18 -20.68 -3.05
CA ASP A 42 42.74 -19.29 -2.96
C ASP A 42 41.24 -19.16 -2.68
N LYS A 43 40.39 -19.92 -3.37
CA LYS A 43 38.94 -20.00 -3.10
C LYS A 43 38.68 -20.44 -1.65
N LEU A 44 39.35 -21.49 -1.19
CA LEU A 44 39.22 -22.04 0.18
C LEU A 44 39.60 -21.03 1.27
N THR A 45 40.52 -20.12 0.94
CA THR A 45 41.12 -19.14 1.85
C THR A 45 40.58 -17.73 1.63
N GLU A 46 39.51 -17.58 0.86
CA GLU A 46 38.88 -16.28 0.63
C GLU A 46 38.44 -15.66 1.97
N GLY A 47 38.77 -14.38 2.16
CA GLY A 47 38.50 -13.64 3.40
C GLY A 47 39.35 -14.04 4.63
N LYS A 48 40.36 -14.90 4.46
CA LYS A 48 41.27 -15.32 5.55
C LYS A 48 42.68 -14.77 5.35
N ASP A 49 43.41 -14.55 6.45
CA ASP A 49 44.84 -14.23 6.44
C ASP A 49 45.67 -15.49 6.14
N ILE A 50 45.53 -15.99 4.91
CA ILE A 50 46.31 -17.10 4.38
C ILE A 50 46.82 -16.69 3.00
N PHE A 51 48.14 -16.57 2.90
CA PHE A 51 48.82 -16.26 1.65
C PHE A 51 49.08 -17.53 0.86
N VAL A 52 48.78 -17.49 -0.44
CA VAL A 52 48.99 -18.59 -1.37
C VAL A 52 49.73 -18.04 -2.58
N ALA A 53 50.83 -18.69 -2.96
CA ALA A 53 51.56 -18.35 -4.17
C ALA A 53 51.92 -19.61 -4.94
N GLY A 54 52.04 -19.48 -6.25
CA GLY A 54 52.65 -20.50 -7.10
C GLY A 54 53.95 -19.97 -7.68
N ASP A 55 54.98 -20.82 -7.70
CA ASP A 55 56.30 -20.54 -8.27
C ASP A 55 56.93 -19.21 -7.80
N LEU A 56 56.84 -18.93 -6.50
CA LEU A 56 57.42 -17.72 -5.90
C LEU A 56 58.70 -18.08 -5.15
N LEU A 57 59.81 -17.40 -5.45
CA LEU A 57 61.06 -17.61 -4.69
C LEU A 57 60.88 -17.26 -3.21
N TRP A 58 61.13 -18.24 -2.35
CA TRP A 58 61.16 -18.13 -0.90
C TRP A 58 62.59 -18.14 -0.37
N TYR A 59 62.91 -17.11 0.40
CA TYR A 59 64.17 -16.94 1.12
C TYR A 59 63.94 -17.07 2.64
N PRO A 60 64.32 -18.19 3.27
CA PRO A 60 64.16 -18.37 4.71
C PRO A 60 65.24 -17.67 5.54
N VAL A 61 66.41 -17.35 4.97
CA VAL A 61 67.56 -16.81 5.71
C VAL A 61 68.02 -15.47 5.14
N LYS A 62 67.94 -14.41 5.96
CA LYS A 62 68.44 -13.08 5.60
C LYS A 62 69.96 -13.12 5.39
N GLY A 63 70.40 -12.55 4.28
CA GLY A 63 71.79 -12.43 3.84
C GLY A 63 72.27 -13.59 2.97
N GLN A 64 71.51 -14.69 2.89
CA GLN A 64 71.94 -15.92 2.20
C GLN A 64 71.12 -16.17 0.93
N VAL A 65 71.39 -15.38 -0.11
CA VAL A 65 70.64 -15.38 -1.39
C VAL A 65 70.66 -16.71 -2.15
N ARG A 66 71.60 -17.62 -1.83
CA ARG A 66 71.67 -18.96 -2.45
C ARG A 66 70.81 -20.00 -1.71
N ILE A 67 70.29 -19.66 -0.53
CA ILE A 67 69.37 -20.51 0.22
C ILE A 67 67.96 -20.06 -0.13
N CYS A 68 67.42 -20.62 -1.20
CA CYS A 68 66.06 -20.34 -1.64
C CYS A 68 65.45 -21.52 -2.40
N LYS A 69 64.12 -21.55 -2.44
CA LYS A 69 63.31 -22.45 -3.28
C LYS A 69 62.08 -21.72 -3.80
N ALA A 70 61.62 -22.08 -5.00
CA ALA A 70 60.31 -21.71 -5.52
C ALA A 70 59.42 -22.97 -5.51
N PRO A 71 58.60 -23.18 -4.47
CA PRO A 71 57.60 -24.23 -4.49
C PRO A 71 56.55 -23.98 -5.58
N ASP A 72 56.09 -25.04 -6.24
CA ASP A 72 55.04 -24.92 -7.24
C ASP A 72 53.76 -24.31 -6.66
N VAL A 73 53.40 -24.68 -5.43
CA VAL A 73 52.44 -23.92 -4.60
C VAL A 73 52.92 -23.89 -3.15
N MET A 74 52.90 -22.72 -2.53
CA MET A 74 53.15 -22.52 -1.11
C MET A 74 51.92 -21.91 -0.42
N VAL A 75 51.71 -22.26 0.84
CA VAL A 75 50.66 -21.69 1.69
C VAL A 75 51.26 -21.23 3.02
N ALA A 76 51.12 -19.94 3.31
CA ALA A 76 51.55 -19.32 4.56
C ALA A 76 50.32 -18.86 5.35
N ILE A 77 49.96 -19.64 6.37
CA ILE A 77 48.86 -19.38 7.29
C ILE A 77 49.25 -18.26 8.26
N GLY A 78 48.32 -17.34 8.50
CA GLY A 78 48.56 -16.14 9.31
C GLY A 78 49.18 -14.99 8.53
N ARG A 79 49.32 -15.10 7.20
CA ARG A 79 49.80 -14.00 6.34
C ARG A 79 48.71 -13.50 5.40
N PRO A 80 48.51 -12.17 5.28
CA PRO A 80 47.48 -11.63 4.42
C PRO A 80 47.80 -11.85 2.94
N LYS A 81 46.75 -11.94 2.13
CA LYS A 81 46.86 -11.91 0.67
C LYS A 81 47.51 -10.60 0.19
N GLY A 82 48.16 -10.66 -0.96
CA GLY A 82 48.85 -9.50 -1.57
C GLY A 82 50.06 -9.93 -2.39
N ASP A 83 50.52 -9.04 -3.27
CA ASP A 83 51.62 -9.35 -4.17
C ASP A 83 52.98 -9.28 -3.48
N ARG A 84 53.87 -10.20 -3.88
CA ARG A 84 55.27 -10.26 -3.45
C ARG A 84 56.16 -10.50 -4.67
N LEU A 85 57.30 -9.80 -4.73
CA LEU A 85 58.38 -10.14 -5.68
C LEU A 85 59.07 -11.45 -5.28
N SER A 86 59.19 -11.68 -3.98
CA SER A 86 59.74 -12.89 -3.37
C SER A 86 59.19 -13.01 -1.95
N TYR A 87 59.05 -14.24 -1.46
CA TYR A 87 58.68 -14.49 -0.07
C TYR A 87 59.93 -14.38 0.81
N LEU A 88 60.11 -13.23 1.44
CA LEU A 88 61.22 -12.98 2.36
C LEU A 88 60.73 -13.26 3.78
N GLN A 89 61.15 -14.39 4.38
CA GLN A 89 60.55 -14.87 5.63
C GLN A 89 60.66 -13.85 6.79
N TRP A 90 61.73 -13.05 6.83
CA TRP A 90 61.89 -11.99 7.84
C TRP A 90 61.00 -10.75 7.61
N HIS A 91 60.43 -10.57 6.40
CA HIS A 91 59.37 -9.59 6.16
C HIS A 91 57.97 -10.13 6.48
N GLU A 92 57.86 -11.44 6.64
CA GLU A 92 56.62 -12.15 6.99
C GLU A 92 56.62 -12.55 8.47
N GLU A 93 57.26 -11.74 9.32
CA GLU A 93 57.33 -11.95 10.79
C GLU A 93 57.94 -13.30 11.20
N GLY A 94 58.82 -13.86 10.36
CA GLY A 94 59.45 -15.16 10.60
C GLY A 94 58.57 -16.36 10.21
N VAL A 95 57.34 -16.13 9.72
CA VAL A 95 56.41 -17.17 9.32
C VAL A 95 56.88 -17.82 8.02
N ALA A 96 57.22 -19.11 8.06
CA ALA A 96 57.48 -19.92 6.88
C ALA A 96 56.17 -20.36 6.21
N PRO A 97 56.16 -20.72 4.91
CA PRO A 97 55.07 -21.50 4.36
C PRO A 97 54.93 -22.83 5.11
N GLN A 98 53.75 -23.14 5.62
CA GLN A 98 53.50 -24.39 6.35
C GLN A 98 53.06 -25.53 5.43
N VAL A 99 52.46 -25.22 4.28
CA VAL A 99 52.06 -26.25 3.30
C VAL A 99 52.73 -25.96 1.96
N VAL A 100 53.35 -27.00 1.38
CA VAL A 100 54.02 -26.93 0.09
C VAL A 100 53.53 -28.05 -0.82
N PHE A 101 53.29 -27.70 -2.08
CA PHE A 101 53.03 -28.64 -3.16
C PHE A 101 54.15 -28.57 -4.20
N GLU A 102 54.55 -29.72 -4.69
CA GLU A 102 55.47 -29.91 -5.81
C GLU A 102 54.81 -30.84 -6.84
N VAL A 103 54.65 -30.36 -8.05
CA VAL A 103 54.09 -31.12 -9.18
C VAL A 103 55.25 -31.54 -10.08
N LEU A 104 55.46 -32.84 -10.25
CA LEU A 104 56.63 -33.35 -10.96
C LEU A 104 56.42 -33.35 -12.46
N SER A 105 57.40 -32.81 -13.20
CA SER A 105 57.55 -32.98 -14.64
C SER A 105 58.56 -34.10 -14.98
N LYS A 106 58.80 -34.35 -16.28
CA LYS A 106 59.74 -35.38 -16.74
C LYS A 106 61.20 -35.00 -16.44
N SER A 107 61.59 -33.73 -16.59
CA SER A 107 62.99 -33.28 -16.43
C SER A 107 63.31 -32.94 -14.97
N ASN A 108 62.43 -32.25 -14.24
CA ASN A 108 62.59 -31.97 -12.80
C ASN A 108 62.84 -33.22 -11.97
N ARG A 109 62.15 -34.33 -12.29
CA ARG A 109 62.34 -35.62 -11.61
C ARG A 109 63.76 -36.16 -11.70
N ARG A 110 64.47 -35.91 -12.81
CA ARG A 110 65.83 -36.43 -13.04
C ARG A 110 66.91 -35.55 -12.41
N ARG A 111 66.64 -34.24 -12.27
CA ARG A 111 67.61 -33.25 -11.76
C ARG A 111 67.52 -33.04 -10.24
N ARG A 112 66.39 -33.38 -9.63
CA ARG A 112 66.08 -33.06 -8.24
C ARG A 112 66.61 -34.12 -7.29
N ASN A 113 67.57 -33.76 -6.45
CA ASN A 113 67.91 -34.56 -5.27
C ASN A 113 66.77 -34.43 -4.24
N LYS A 114 65.99 -35.50 -4.09
CA LYS A 114 64.79 -35.54 -3.24
C LYS A 114 65.12 -35.35 -1.76
N GLU A 115 66.23 -35.89 -1.28
CA GLU A 115 66.67 -35.77 0.11
C GLU A 115 66.98 -34.31 0.45
N ASN A 116 67.83 -33.65 -0.36
CA ASN A 116 68.16 -32.24 -0.17
C ASN A 116 66.92 -31.32 -0.21
N LEU A 117 65.90 -31.66 -1.00
CA LEU A 117 64.67 -30.87 -1.09
C LEU A 117 63.79 -31.04 0.16
N LEU A 118 63.58 -32.28 0.60
CA LEU A 118 62.84 -32.56 1.82
C LEU A 118 63.54 -31.96 3.05
N ASP A 119 64.87 -32.06 3.11
CA ASP A 119 65.68 -31.47 4.18
C ASP A 119 65.56 -29.95 4.21
N PHE A 120 65.53 -29.28 3.04
CA PHE A 120 65.29 -27.84 2.98
C PHE A 120 63.94 -27.48 3.59
N TYR A 121 62.86 -28.12 3.13
CA TYR A 121 61.50 -27.82 3.58
C TYR A 121 61.31 -28.16 5.07
N PHE A 122 61.89 -29.27 5.53
CA PHE A 122 61.90 -29.65 6.94
C PHE A 122 62.71 -28.67 7.78
N LYS A 123 63.88 -28.23 7.32
CA LYS A 123 64.71 -27.30 8.07
C LYS A 123 64.06 -25.94 8.28
N TYR A 124 63.28 -25.47 7.30
CA TYR A 124 62.75 -24.10 7.30
C TYR A 124 61.27 -23.97 7.65
N GLY A 125 60.65 -25.00 8.23
CA GLY A 125 59.35 -24.86 8.91
C GLY A 125 58.12 -25.29 8.11
N VAL A 126 58.28 -26.01 7.00
CA VAL A 126 57.14 -26.65 6.32
C VAL A 126 56.60 -27.78 7.19
N GLU A 127 55.28 -27.85 7.35
CA GLU A 127 54.56 -28.84 8.16
C GLU A 127 53.99 -29.98 7.32
N GLU A 128 53.48 -29.66 6.14
CA GLU A 128 52.93 -30.62 5.17
C GLU A 128 53.56 -30.40 3.80
N PHE A 129 54.12 -31.47 3.23
CA PHE A 129 54.71 -31.45 1.90
C PHE A 129 54.03 -32.49 1.00
N TYR A 130 53.56 -32.05 -0.14
CA TYR A 130 52.80 -32.83 -1.12
C TYR A 130 53.56 -32.91 -2.44
N SER A 131 53.83 -34.12 -2.92
CA SER A 131 54.44 -34.34 -4.24
C SER A 131 53.49 -35.12 -5.14
N TYR A 132 53.21 -34.61 -6.33
CA TYR A 132 52.37 -35.30 -7.31
C TYR A 132 53.00 -35.37 -8.70
N ASP A 133 53.11 -36.58 -9.26
CA ASP A 133 53.51 -36.83 -10.64
C ASP A 133 52.27 -37.14 -11.47
N PRO A 134 51.72 -36.18 -12.23
CA PRO A 134 50.50 -36.40 -13.01
C PRO A 134 50.68 -37.33 -14.21
N ILE A 135 51.91 -37.59 -14.65
CA ILE A 135 52.17 -38.48 -15.79
C ILE A 135 52.18 -39.93 -15.34
N ARG A 136 52.81 -40.23 -14.20
CA ARG A 136 52.80 -41.59 -13.62
C ARG A 136 51.65 -41.82 -12.64
N ASN A 137 50.85 -40.80 -12.40
CA ASN A 137 49.83 -40.75 -11.36
C ASN A 137 50.39 -41.18 -9.99
N ILE A 138 51.55 -40.66 -9.56
CA ILE A 138 52.17 -41.00 -8.27
C ILE A 138 52.01 -39.83 -7.32
N PHE A 139 51.29 -40.03 -6.22
CA PHE A 139 51.15 -39.05 -5.15
C PHE A 139 51.93 -39.51 -3.90
N VAL A 140 52.58 -38.57 -3.22
CA VAL A 140 53.30 -38.82 -1.97
C VAL A 140 53.08 -37.66 -1.02
N VAL A 141 52.84 -38.00 0.26
CA VAL A 141 52.64 -37.04 1.34
C VAL A 141 53.74 -37.20 2.37
N TYR A 142 54.28 -36.08 2.83
CA TYR A 142 55.20 -35.99 3.96
C TYR A 142 54.63 -35.04 5.00
N THR A 143 54.68 -35.44 6.28
CA THR A 143 54.27 -34.60 7.40
C THR A 143 55.42 -34.43 8.37
N ARG A 144 55.56 -33.23 8.94
CA ARG A 144 56.57 -32.97 9.96
C ARG A 144 56.30 -33.84 11.19
N GLN A 145 57.34 -34.52 11.64
CA GLN A 145 57.45 -35.14 12.96
C GLN A 145 58.65 -34.51 13.68
N ASP A 146 58.92 -34.91 14.93
CA ASP A 146 59.89 -34.25 15.81
C ASP A 146 61.27 -34.03 15.20
N ASP A 147 61.81 -34.99 14.45
CA ASP A 147 63.18 -34.96 13.91
C ASP A 147 63.29 -35.06 12.38
N LYS A 148 62.19 -35.37 11.67
CA LYS A 148 62.19 -35.54 10.21
C LYS A 148 60.81 -35.41 9.58
N PHE A 149 60.79 -35.39 8.25
CA PHE A 149 59.58 -35.68 7.50
C PHE A 149 59.29 -37.18 7.49
N ALA A 150 58.11 -37.58 7.96
CA ALA A 150 57.61 -38.94 7.82
C ALA A 150 56.72 -39.03 6.57
N GLN A 151 57.00 -40.02 5.71
CA GLN A 151 56.15 -40.35 4.58
C GLN A 151 54.90 -41.07 5.09
N PHE A 152 53.73 -40.71 4.55
CA PHE A 152 52.50 -41.43 4.85
C PHE A 152 52.30 -42.61 3.89
N GLU A 153 52.06 -43.80 4.44
CA GLU A 153 51.74 -45.03 3.70
C GLU A 153 50.23 -45.30 3.79
N GLY A 154 49.50 -45.27 2.67
CA GLY A 154 48.04 -45.56 2.64
C GLY A 154 47.13 -44.47 2.07
N LEU A 155 47.45 -43.92 0.89
CA LEU A 155 46.86 -42.70 0.33
C LEU A 155 45.42 -42.79 -0.20
N ARG A 156 44.62 -43.82 0.13
CA ARG A 156 43.26 -43.92 -0.43
C ARG A 156 42.33 -42.79 0.06
N ASN A 157 42.61 -42.12 1.18
CA ASN A 157 41.83 -40.99 1.70
C ASN A 157 42.66 -40.10 2.65
N TRP A 158 43.73 -39.47 2.19
CA TRP A 158 44.51 -38.56 3.05
C TRP A 158 43.77 -37.23 3.25
N LYS A 159 43.79 -36.68 4.46
CA LYS A 159 43.24 -35.34 4.76
C LYS A 159 44.33 -34.45 5.37
N SER A 160 44.53 -33.29 4.77
CA SER A 160 45.41 -32.25 5.31
C SER A 160 44.91 -31.80 6.69
N ARG A 161 45.79 -31.79 7.68
CA ARG A 161 45.50 -31.28 9.03
C ARG A 161 45.38 -29.76 9.01
N LEU A 162 46.19 -29.09 8.20
CA LEU A 162 46.25 -27.62 8.14
C LEU A 162 45.20 -26.98 7.24
N LEU A 163 44.91 -27.58 6.09
CA LEU A 163 43.97 -27.03 5.10
C LEU A 163 42.59 -27.70 5.15
N GLY A 164 42.48 -28.88 5.77
CA GLY A 164 41.24 -29.66 5.78
C GLY A 164 40.86 -30.29 4.44
N ILE A 165 41.65 -30.07 3.38
CA ILE A 165 41.42 -30.65 2.05
C ILE A 165 41.69 -32.16 2.08
N ARG A 166 40.96 -32.90 1.25
CA ARG A 166 41.07 -34.35 1.15
C ARG A 166 41.59 -34.76 -0.21
N PHE A 167 42.43 -35.78 -0.23
CA PHE A 167 43.04 -36.34 -1.41
C PHE A 167 42.49 -37.75 -1.62
N GLU A 168 41.93 -38.00 -2.79
CA GLU A 168 41.53 -39.32 -3.27
C GLU A 168 42.38 -39.69 -4.46
N TRP A 169 42.96 -40.88 -4.43
CA TRP A 169 43.79 -41.37 -5.52
C TRP A 169 43.02 -42.41 -6.32
N THR A 170 42.69 -42.07 -7.57
CA THR A 170 42.00 -42.97 -8.51
C THR A 170 43.00 -43.61 -9.45
N GLU A 171 42.56 -44.61 -10.23
CA GLU A 171 43.41 -45.25 -11.25
C GLU A 171 43.83 -44.24 -12.34
N GLU A 172 43.02 -43.22 -12.60
CA GLU A 172 43.25 -42.24 -13.65
C GLU A 172 44.05 -41.01 -13.18
N THR A 173 43.72 -40.48 -11.99
CA THR A 173 44.33 -39.23 -11.52
C THR A 173 44.19 -39.02 -10.01
N LEU A 174 44.85 -38.00 -9.48
CA LEU A 174 44.62 -37.50 -8.12
C LEU A 174 43.39 -36.60 -8.11
N GLU A 175 42.45 -36.84 -7.22
CA GLU A 175 41.36 -35.91 -6.94
C GLU A 175 41.59 -35.23 -5.60
N ILE A 176 41.29 -33.93 -5.55
CA ILE A 176 41.42 -33.11 -4.34
C ILE A 176 40.05 -32.53 -4.07
N TYR A 177 39.62 -32.54 -2.82
CA TYR A 177 38.33 -32.03 -2.38
C TYR A 177 38.51 -30.96 -1.31
N HIS A 178 37.68 -29.93 -1.40
CA HIS A 178 37.46 -28.95 -0.34
C HIS A 178 36.89 -29.63 0.91
N PRO A 179 36.98 -28.99 2.09
CA PRO A 179 36.43 -29.53 3.33
C PRO A 179 34.92 -29.81 3.30
N ASP A 180 34.17 -29.12 2.43
CA ASP A 180 32.73 -29.29 2.21
C ASP A 180 32.38 -30.47 1.27
N GLY A 181 33.39 -31.12 0.69
CA GLY A 181 33.21 -32.21 -0.26
C GLY A 181 33.17 -31.79 -1.73
N GLU A 182 33.27 -30.49 -2.06
CA GLU A 182 33.40 -30.06 -3.45
C GLU A 182 34.76 -30.47 -4.03
N ARG A 183 34.78 -31.03 -5.24
CA ARG A 183 36.03 -31.32 -5.96
C ARG A 183 36.74 -30.03 -6.36
N PHE A 184 38.07 -30.04 -6.30
CA PHE A 184 38.90 -28.99 -6.89
C PHE A 184 38.66 -28.92 -8.40
N LYS A 185 38.26 -27.75 -8.87
CA LYS A 185 37.87 -27.46 -10.25
C LYS A 185 39.04 -26.90 -11.05
N SER A 186 39.09 -27.14 -12.36
CA SER A 186 40.00 -26.43 -13.26
C SER A 186 39.65 -24.94 -13.31
N PHE A 187 40.54 -24.11 -13.85
CA PHE A 187 40.25 -22.69 -14.05
C PHE A 187 39.00 -22.49 -14.92
N GLU A 188 38.87 -23.27 -16.00
CA GLU A 188 37.73 -23.19 -16.92
C GLU A 188 36.41 -23.61 -16.28
N GLU A 189 36.45 -24.60 -15.36
CA GLU A 189 35.30 -25.00 -14.56
C GLU A 189 34.89 -23.89 -13.59
N LEU A 190 35.85 -23.27 -12.88
CA LEU A 190 35.60 -22.14 -11.97
C LEU A 190 35.04 -20.91 -12.71
N ASP A 191 35.60 -20.58 -13.88
CA ASP A 191 35.14 -19.45 -14.68
C ASP A 191 33.72 -19.67 -15.22
N ARG A 192 33.39 -20.89 -15.65
CA ARG A 192 32.03 -21.24 -16.09
C ARG A 192 31.02 -21.12 -14.95
N GLU A 193 31.36 -21.61 -13.77
CA GLU A 193 30.54 -21.49 -12.56
C GLU A 193 30.30 -20.02 -12.20
N LYS A 194 31.37 -19.21 -12.20
CA LYS A 194 31.26 -17.76 -11.94
C LYS A 194 30.37 -17.06 -12.96
N ARG A 195 30.52 -17.37 -14.25
CA ARG A 195 29.66 -16.81 -15.31
C ARG A 195 28.19 -17.22 -15.14
N HIS A 196 27.93 -18.48 -14.79
CA HIS A 196 26.58 -18.95 -14.53
C HIS A 196 25.94 -18.21 -13.35
N LEU A 197 26.67 -18.06 -12.24
CA LEU A 197 26.21 -17.31 -11.08
C LEU A 197 25.93 -15.83 -11.39
N ILE A 198 26.76 -15.19 -12.23
CA ILE A 198 26.53 -13.81 -12.67
C ILE A 198 25.23 -13.71 -13.46
N ILE A 199 25.02 -14.59 -14.43
CA ILE A 199 23.80 -14.61 -15.27
C ILE A 199 22.56 -14.84 -14.39
N GLU A 200 22.63 -15.81 -13.46
CA GLU A 200 21.52 -16.09 -12.53
C GLU A 200 21.21 -14.90 -11.63
N HIS A 201 22.24 -14.24 -11.08
CA HIS A 201 22.07 -13.05 -10.24
C HIS A 201 21.48 -11.87 -11.02
N GLU A 202 21.88 -11.67 -12.27
CA GLU A 202 21.32 -10.65 -13.16
C GLU A 202 19.85 -10.94 -13.47
N ALA A 203 19.51 -12.18 -13.80
CA ALA A 203 18.13 -12.59 -14.02
C ALA A 203 17.24 -12.43 -12.77
N LEU A 204 17.78 -12.75 -11.59
CA LEU A 204 17.08 -12.54 -10.31
C LEU A 204 16.86 -11.05 -10.01
N LYS A 205 17.85 -10.20 -10.30
CA LYS A 205 17.70 -8.74 -10.16
C LYS A 205 16.64 -8.18 -11.12
N GLU A 206 16.64 -8.62 -12.38
CA GLU A 206 15.65 -8.19 -13.36
C GLU A 206 14.24 -8.61 -12.94
N LYS A 207 14.07 -9.87 -12.51
CA LYS A 207 12.80 -10.37 -11.97
C LYS A 207 12.33 -9.59 -10.74
N SER A 208 13.24 -9.33 -9.79
CA SER A 208 12.94 -8.55 -8.59
C SER A 208 12.54 -7.11 -8.94
N LEU A 209 13.17 -6.49 -9.94
CA LEU A 209 12.84 -5.15 -10.41
C LEU A 209 11.45 -5.13 -11.10
N GLU A 210 11.14 -6.14 -11.90
CA GLU A 210 9.84 -6.28 -12.56
C GLU A 210 8.71 -6.48 -11.54
N GLU A 211 8.92 -7.32 -10.54
CA GLU A 211 7.98 -7.53 -9.42
C GLU A 211 7.77 -6.24 -8.63
N HIS A 212 8.85 -5.51 -8.31
CA HIS A 212 8.76 -4.22 -7.64
C HIS A 212 7.97 -3.21 -8.47
N PHE A 213 8.22 -3.13 -9.77
CA PHE A 213 7.49 -2.23 -10.67
C PHE A 213 5.99 -2.59 -10.74
N LYS A 214 5.65 -3.88 -10.84
CA LYS A 214 4.24 -4.34 -10.78
C LYS A 214 3.57 -3.97 -9.48
N MET A 215 4.27 -4.11 -8.35
CA MET A 215 3.75 -3.73 -7.03
C MET A 215 3.46 -2.22 -6.96
N VAL A 216 4.39 -1.37 -7.38
CA VAL A 216 4.20 0.08 -7.41
C VAL A 216 3.05 0.49 -8.33
N GLN A 217 2.90 -0.18 -9.49
CA GLN A 217 1.74 0.06 -10.35
C GLN A 217 0.43 -0.34 -9.69
N ALA A 218 0.37 -1.51 -9.05
CA ALA A 218 -0.82 -2.00 -8.37
C ALA A 218 -1.23 -1.06 -7.22
N GLU A 219 -0.26 -0.57 -6.44
CA GLU A 219 -0.49 0.40 -5.37
C GLU A 219 -1.06 1.71 -5.93
N ARG A 220 -0.46 2.25 -7.01
CA ARG A 220 -0.98 3.46 -7.66
C ARG A 220 -2.40 3.28 -8.22
N ILE A 221 -2.71 2.11 -8.78
CA ILE A 221 -4.06 1.78 -9.26
C ILE A 221 -5.04 1.72 -8.08
N ALA A 222 -4.64 1.14 -6.95
CA ALA A 222 -5.47 1.08 -5.74
C ALA A 222 -5.74 2.47 -5.16
N ASP A 223 -4.74 3.35 -5.11
CA ASP A 223 -4.90 4.74 -4.66
C ASP A 223 -5.86 5.51 -5.55
N LEU A 224 -5.70 5.42 -6.87
CA LEU A 224 -6.61 6.05 -7.84
C LEU A 224 -8.05 5.52 -7.70
N ALA A 225 -8.22 4.22 -7.46
CA ALA A 225 -9.53 3.64 -7.24
C ALA A 225 -10.18 4.17 -5.95
N LYS A 226 -9.39 4.36 -4.89
CA LYS A 226 -9.85 4.92 -3.61
C LYS A 226 -10.25 6.39 -3.76
N GLU A 227 -9.43 7.21 -4.42
CA GLU A 227 -9.76 8.61 -4.71
C GLU A 227 -11.05 8.73 -5.53
N ARG A 228 -11.22 7.86 -6.53
CA ARG A 228 -12.44 7.82 -7.34
C ARG A 228 -13.66 7.48 -6.50
N ALA A 229 -13.59 6.45 -5.66
CA ALA A 229 -14.69 6.05 -4.78
C ALA A 229 -15.07 7.18 -3.80
N GLU A 230 -14.08 7.87 -3.21
CA GLU A 230 -14.33 9.04 -2.35
C GLU A 230 -14.99 10.19 -3.12
N SER A 231 -14.56 10.44 -4.37
CA SER A 231 -15.16 11.48 -5.22
C SER A 231 -16.61 11.17 -5.60
N GLU A 232 -16.93 9.90 -5.88
CA GLU A 232 -18.28 9.45 -6.21
C GLU A 232 -19.19 9.53 -4.97
N LYS A 233 -18.68 9.16 -3.79
CA LYS A 233 -19.41 9.32 -2.53
C LYS A 233 -19.75 10.79 -2.24
N LYS A 234 -18.78 11.71 -2.38
CA LYS A 234 -19.02 13.16 -2.23
C LYS A 234 -20.06 13.69 -3.21
N LYS A 235 -20.04 13.22 -4.46
CA LYS A 235 -21.07 13.58 -5.47
C LYS A 235 -22.46 13.06 -5.07
N ALA A 236 -22.56 11.84 -4.57
CA ALA A 236 -23.81 11.25 -4.12
C ALA A 236 -24.39 11.99 -2.90
N GLU A 237 -23.55 12.32 -1.91
CA GLU A 237 -23.95 13.13 -0.75
C GLU A 237 -24.44 14.52 -1.16
N LEU A 238 -23.74 15.19 -2.08
CA LEU A 238 -24.17 16.50 -2.60
C LEU A 238 -25.51 16.40 -3.35
N ALA A 239 -25.74 15.32 -4.11
CA ALA A 239 -27.00 15.10 -4.81
C ALA A 239 -28.14 14.88 -3.80
N GLN A 240 -27.93 14.07 -2.75
CA GLN A 240 -28.90 13.88 -1.68
C GLN A 240 -29.22 15.18 -0.94
N GLN A 241 -28.20 15.97 -0.62
CA GLN A 241 -28.39 17.26 0.06
C GLN A 241 -29.24 18.23 -0.78
N LYS A 242 -29.05 18.25 -2.11
CA LYS A 242 -29.89 19.05 -3.02
C LYS A 242 -31.34 18.59 -3.02
N VAL A 243 -31.57 17.28 -3.09
CA VAL A 243 -32.94 16.72 -3.05
C VAL A 243 -33.62 17.06 -1.72
N GLU A 244 -32.93 16.90 -0.60
CA GLU A 244 -33.47 17.23 0.73
C GLU A 244 -33.76 18.74 0.85
N THR A 245 -32.89 19.60 0.31
CA THR A 245 -33.12 21.05 0.32
C THR A 245 -34.36 21.44 -0.49
N GLU A 246 -34.56 20.84 -1.67
CA GLU A 246 -35.75 21.09 -2.48
C GLU A 246 -37.02 20.54 -1.81
N ARG A 247 -36.93 19.40 -1.12
CA ARG A 247 -38.04 18.87 -0.32
C ARG A 247 -38.42 19.82 0.82
N GLN A 248 -37.44 20.34 1.56
CA GLN A 248 -37.70 21.32 2.63
C GLN A 248 -38.36 22.59 2.10
N LYS A 249 -37.93 23.10 0.95
CA LYS A 249 -38.60 24.24 0.29
C LYS A 249 -40.04 23.91 -0.09
N ALA A 250 -40.30 22.71 -0.61
CA ALA A 250 -41.64 22.27 -0.98
C ALA A 250 -42.55 22.12 0.25
N GLU A 251 -42.06 21.52 1.34
CA GLU A 251 -42.78 21.42 2.61
C GLU A 251 -43.08 22.83 3.20
N ALA A 252 -42.10 23.74 3.19
CA ALA A 252 -42.31 25.12 3.66
C ALA A 252 -43.35 25.88 2.81
N ALA A 253 -43.34 25.68 1.49
CA ALA A 253 -44.34 26.25 0.60
C ALA A 253 -45.75 25.69 0.86
N GLN A 254 -45.86 24.38 1.11
CA GLN A 254 -47.12 23.73 1.50
C GLN A 254 -47.65 24.27 2.82
N GLN A 255 -46.81 24.37 3.86
CA GLN A 255 -47.20 24.92 5.16
C GLN A 255 -47.70 26.37 5.03
N LYS A 256 -47.03 27.19 4.21
CA LYS A 256 -47.46 28.56 3.95
C LYS A 256 -48.83 28.62 3.26
N ALA A 257 -49.04 27.78 2.25
CA ALA A 257 -50.31 27.69 1.53
C ALA A 257 -51.45 27.19 2.45
N GLU A 258 -51.16 26.23 3.34
CA GLU A 258 -52.12 25.73 4.32
C GLU A 258 -52.49 26.81 5.34
N ALA A 259 -51.51 27.56 5.85
CA ALA A 259 -51.76 28.69 6.75
C ALA A 259 -52.61 29.79 6.09
N GLU A 260 -52.40 30.08 4.80
CA GLU A 260 -53.25 31.00 4.04
C GLU A 260 -54.68 30.48 3.87
N ARG A 261 -54.86 29.18 3.60
CA ARG A 261 -56.18 28.55 3.54
C ARG A 261 -56.91 28.64 4.88
N GLN A 262 -56.24 28.32 5.98
CA GLN A 262 -56.83 28.42 7.32
C GLN A 262 -57.25 29.86 7.64
N LYS A 263 -56.44 30.86 7.29
CA LYS A 263 -56.82 32.28 7.44
C LYS A 263 -58.03 32.66 6.59
N ALA A 264 -58.08 32.22 5.33
CA ALA A 264 -59.20 32.49 4.44
C ALA A 264 -60.49 31.82 4.94
N GLU A 265 -60.41 30.60 5.47
CA GLU A 265 -61.53 29.89 6.07
C GLU A 265 -62.04 30.58 7.33
N ALA A 266 -61.14 31.00 8.24
CA ALA A 266 -61.51 31.77 9.42
C ALA A 266 -62.20 33.10 9.05
N ALA A 267 -61.72 33.79 8.01
CA ALA A 267 -62.36 35.00 7.50
C ALA A 267 -63.77 34.73 6.96
N ARG A 268 -63.97 33.62 6.23
CA ARG A 268 -65.30 33.19 5.74
C ARG A 268 -66.25 32.89 6.90
N GLN A 269 -65.81 32.12 7.90
CA GLN A 269 -66.63 31.81 9.07
C GLN A 269 -67.05 33.09 9.82
N LYS A 270 -66.15 34.07 9.95
CA LYS A 270 -66.46 35.36 10.57
C LYS A 270 -67.50 36.15 9.75
N ALA A 271 -67.34 36.21 8.43
CA ALA A 271 -68.30 36.88 7.55
C ALA A 271 -69.67 36.20 7.56
N GLU A 272 -69.71 34.87 7.61
CA GLU A 272 -70.95 34.10 7.73
C GLU A 272 -71.65 34.37 9.06
N ALA A 273 -70.91 34.41 10.17
CA ALA A 273 -71.46 34.77 11.48
C ALA A 273 -72.01 36.21 11.52
N GLU A 274 -71.35 37.17 10.86
CA GLU A 274 -71.88 38.54 10.71
C GLU A 274 -73.15 38.58 9.87
N ARG A 275 -73.19 37.80 8.78
CA ARG A 275 -74.39 37.69 7.92
C ARG A 275 -75.58 37.10 8.68
N GLN A 276 -75.36 36.03 9.44
CA GLN A 276 -76.41 35.43 10.29
C GLN A 276 -76.93 36.42 11.33
N LYS A 277 -76.04 37.22 11.96
CA LYS A 277 -76.45 38.29 12.89
C LYS A 277 -77.28 39.37 12.20
N ALA A 278 -76.90 39.79 10.99
CA ALA A 278 -77.63 40.78 10.22
C ALA A 278 -79.01 40.26 9.81
N GLU A 279 -79.11 39.01 9.38
CA GLU A 279 -80.36 38.36 9.01
C GLU A 279 -81.31 38.21 10.21
N ALA A 280 -80.78 37.82 11.38
CA ALA A 280 -81.56 37.78 12.62
C ALA A 280 -82.08 39.17 13.03
N ALA A 281 -81.28 40.22 12.83
CA ALA A 281 -81.71 41.60 13.08
C ALA A 281 -82.82 42.04 12.10
N GLN A 282 -82.71 41.67 10.82
CA GLN A 282 -83.76 41.94 9.82
C GLN A 282 -85.07 41.23 10.15
N GLN A 283 -85.03 39.93 10.49
CA GLN A 283 -86.22 39.18 10.90
C GLN A 283 -86.90 39.81 12.11
N LYS A 284 -86.11 40.29 13.09
CA LYS A 284 -86.65 40.98 14.27
C LYS A 284 -87.32 42.31 13.91
N ALA A 285 -86.71 43.10 13.03
CA ALA A 285 -87.29 44.36 12.55
C ALA A 285 -88.56 44.14 11.71
N GLU A 286 -88.59 43.09 10.89
CA GLU A 286 -89.77 42.71 10.12
C GLU A 286 -90.92 42.26 11.02
N ALA A 287 -90.64 41.47 12.05
CA ALA A 287 -91.63 41.08 13.05
C ALA A 287 -92.21 42.30 13.81
N GLU A 288 -91.39 43.32 14.10
CA GLU A 288 -91.87 44.59 14.67
C GLU A 288 -92.76 45.37 13.69
N ARG A 289 -92.39 45.44 12.41
CA ARG A 289 -93.22 46.06 11.37
C ARG A 289 -94.57 45.37 11.23
N GLN A 290 -94.59 44.04 11.17
CA GLN A 290 -95.84 43.27 11.09
C GLN A 290 -96.74 43.52 12.31
N LYS A 291 -96.16 43.61 13.53
CA LYS A 291 -96.91 44.00 14.73
C LYS A 291 -97.48 45.42 14.64
N ALA A 292 -96.71 46.38 14.15
CA ALA A 292 -97.15 47.76 13.97
C ALA A 292 -98.26 47.89 12.91
N GLU A 293 -98.15 47.13 11.83
CA GLU A 293 -99.16 47.09 10.76
C GLU A 293 -100.46 46.45 11.23
N ALA A 294 -100.40 45.32 11.96
CA ALA A 294 -101.57 44.71 12.59
C ALA A 294 -102.27 45.67 13.57
N ALA A 295 -101.51 46.46 14.32
CA ALA A 295 -102.07 47.50 15.20
C ALA A 295 -102.79 48.60 14.41
N ARG A 296 -102.23 49.04 13.27
CA ARG A 296 -102.87 50.02 12.38
C ARG A 296 -104.17 49.48 11.78
N GLN A 297 -104.16 48.25 11.24
CA GLN A 297 -105.37 47.63 10.67
C GLN A 297 -106.47 47.51 11.73
N LYS A 298 -106.12 47.16 12.98
CA LYS A 298 -107.07 47.11 14.09
C LYS A 298 -107.68 48.48 14.39
N ALA A 299 -106.88 49.54 14.42
CA ALA A 299 -107.34 50.91 14.62
C ALA A 299 -108.22 51.41 13.45
N GLU A 300 -107.89 51.05 12.21
CA GLU A 300 -108.68 51.40 11.03
C GLU A 300 -110.05 50.71 11.01
N ALA A 301 -110.09 49.41 11.34
CA ALA A 301 -111.35 48.68 11.49
C ALA A 301 -112.26 49.28 12.58
N GLU A 302 -111.67 49.80 13.66
CA GLU A 302 -112.41 50.48 14.72
C GLU A 302 -112.99 51.82 14.25
N ARG A 303 -112.22 52.57 13.45
CA ARG A 303 -112.67 53.81 12.78
C ARG A 303 -113.83 53.55 11.82
N GLN A 304 -113.74 52.53 10.98
CA GLN A 304 -114.81 52.15 10.05
C GLN A 304 -116.09 51.75 10.79
N LYS A 305 -115.99 51.03 11.92
CA LYS A 305 -117.15 50.73 12.77
C LYS A 305 -117.79 51.98 13.36
N ALA A 306 -116.99 52.94 13.81
CA ALA A 306 -117.49 54.21 14.34
C ALA A 306 -118.18 55.06 13.26
N GLU A 307 -117.67 55.05 12.03
CA GLU A 307 -118.26 55.76 10.89
C GLU A 307 -119.59 55.12 10.43
N ALA A 308 -119.66 53.79 10.37
CA ALA A 308 -120.89 53.06 10.07
C ALA A 308 -121.99 53.33 11.12
N ALA A 309 -121.62 53.46 12.41
CA ALA A 309 -122.55 53.83 13.47
C ALA A 309 -123.11 55.26 13.29
N ARG A 310 -122.27 56.21 12.86
CA ARG A 310 -122.71 57.58 12.53
C ARG A 310 -123.70 57.63 11.37
N GLN A 311 -123.39 56.93 10.27
CA GLN A 311 -124.28 56.88 9.10
C GLN A 311 -125.65 56.27 9.45
N LYS A 312 -125.67 55.25 10.33
CA LYS A 312 -126.92 54.63 10.78
C LYS A 312 -127.76 55.58 11.64
N ALA A 313 -127.13 56.35 12.53
CA ALA A 313 -127.81 57.37 13.34
C ALA A 313 -128.36 58.52 12.48
N GLU A 314 -127.63 58.93 11.43
CA GLU A 314 -128.08 59.96 10.50
C GLU A 314 -129.28 59.51 9.65
N ALA A 315 -129.29 58.25 9.20
CA ALA A 315 -130.41 57.66 8.48
C ALA A 315 -131.69 57.56 9.34
N GLU A 316 -131.58 57.29 10.65
CA GLU A 316 -132.73 57.32 11.57
C GLU A 316 -133.29 58.74 11.75
N ARG A 317 -132.40 59.74 11.82
CA ARG A 317 -132.79 61.16 11.95
C ARG A 317 -133.57 61.64 10.73
N GLN A 318 -133.14 61.27 9.53
CA GLN A 318 -133.84 61.61 8.28
C GLN A 318 -135.21 60.92 8.16
N LYS A 319 -135.36 59.69 8.69
CA LYS A 319 -136.68 59.01 8.73
C LYS A 319 -137.65 59.67 9.72
N ALA A 320 -137.17 60.17 10.85
CA ALA A 320 -137.98 60.91 11.81
C ALA A 320 -138.51 62.23 11.22
N GLU A 321 -137.66 63.00 10.53
CA GLU A 321 -138.09 64.24 9.85
C GLU A 321 -139.10 64.00 8.72
N ALA A 322 -138.98 62.89 7.99
CA ALA A 322 -139.94 62.54 6.94
C ALA A 322 -141.35 62.20 7.50
N ALA A 323 -141.41 61.60 8.69
CA ALA A 323 -142.68 61.25 9.35
C ALA A 323 -143.44 62.50 9.84
N ASP A 324 -142.74 63.47 10.45
CA ASP A 324 -143.35 64.73 10.88
C ASP A 324 -143.92 65.54 9.70
N ARG A 325 -143.22 65.54 8.57
CA ARG A 325 -143.66 66.25 7.35
C ARG A 325 -144.96 65.69 6.78
N LEU A 326 -145.15 64.38 6.86
CA LEU A 326 -146.37 63.72 6.37
C LEU A 326 -147.56 63.99 7.30
N ASN A 327 -147.32 64.03 8.62
CA ASN A 327 -148.36 64.30 9.61
C ASN A 327 -148.87 65.76 9.50
N GLN A 328 -147.96 66.72 9.27
CA GLN A 328 -148.32 68.11 9.01
C GLN A 328 -149.16 68.28 7.73
N LEU A 329 -148.90 67.48 6.69
CA LEU A 329 -149.65 67.52 5.43
C LEU A 329 -151.04 66.88 5.57
N LEU A 330 -151.19 65.83 6.38
CA LEU A 330 -152.48 65.20 6.66
C LEU A 330 -153.41 66.13 7.45
N LEU A 331 -152.87 66.80 8.47
CA LEU A 331 -153.62 67.79 9.28
C LEU A 331 -154.12 68.97 8.42
N LYS A 332 -153.32 69.41 7.45
CA LYS A 332 -153.71 70.49 6.54
C LYS A 332 -154.83 70.08 5.58
N LYS A 333 -154.80 68.83 5.09
CA LYS A 333 -155.82 68.31 4.16
C LYS A 333 -157.16 67.99 4.82
N LEU A 334 -157.16 67.64 6.10
CA LEU A 334 -158.39 67.39 6.88
C LEU A 334 -159.14 68.69 7.18
N LYS A 335 -158.43 69.80 7.46
CA LYS A 335 -159.02 71.14 7.66
C LYS A 335 -159.69 71.71 6.41
N ASP A 336 -159.17 71.44 5.22
CA ASP A 336 -159.75 71.92 3.96
C ASP A 336 -161.04 71.15 3.55
N LEU A 337 -161.31 70.00 4.18
CA LEU A 337 -162.49 69.15 3.92
C LEU A 337 -163.67 69.38 4.88
N GLY A 338 -163.58 70.36 5.80
CA GLY A 338 -164.69 70.72 6.69
C GLY A 338 -164.97 69.75 7.84
N ILE A 339 -163.97 68.95 8.25
CA ILE A 339 -164.05 68.01 9.38
C ILE A 339 -163.14 68.52 10.51
N ASP A 340 -163.70 68.72 11.71
CA ASP A 340 -162.99 69.16 12.90
C ASP A 340 -162.13 68.01 13.51
N PRO A 341 -160.78 68.12 13.58
CA PRO A 341 -159.90 67.04 14.04
C PRO A 341 -159.69 66.96 15.56
N ASP A 342 -160.29 67.83 16.37
CA ASP A 342 -160.12 67.84 17.85
C ASP A 342 -161.32 67.19 18.60
N ALA A 343 -162.06 66.29 17.95
CA ALA A 343 -162.86 65.27 18.65
C ALA A 343 -161.94 64.11 19.11
N VAL A 344 -161.04 64.50 20.03
CA VAL A 344 -159.96 63.78 20.75
C VAL A 344 -158.75 63.34 19.92
#